data_AF-U2PLC7-F1
#
_entry.id   AF-U2PLC7-F1
#
_cell.length_a   1.000
_cell.length_b   1.000
_cell.length_c   1.000
_cell.angle_alpha   90.00
_cell.angle_beta   90.00
_cell.angle_gamma   90.00
#
_symmetry.space_group_name_H-M   'P 1'
#
loop_
_entity.id
_entity.type
_entity.pdbx_description
1 polymer ?
#
loop_
_entity_poly.entity_id
_entity_poly.type
_entity_poly.pdbx_seq_one_letter_code
_entity_poly.pdbx_strand_id
1 'polypeptide(L)'
;MTAPQIAFNGGLIFDPQTRKTLVHHALDPKLSSNILTILAQKFPQVSVSCYDQADWYVERVDGGILHEQALTRQKPIVIQQTLAQFAQTHSLFKLMLIVDDTQTMQALKCQLDQFTGVINCQQAGNHYLEITSLRAQKAQGIMTLLESSELTLAEAAAFGDGHND
;
A
#
# COMPACT_ATOMS: atom_id res chain seq x y z
N MET A 1 -9.10 1.63 21.14
CA MET A 1 -8.11 2.70 20.86
C MET A 1 -8.86 3.96 20.48
N THR A 2 -8.46 5.13 21.00
CA THR A 2 -9.15 6.42 20.80
C THR A 2 -8.31 7.45 20.04
N ALA A 3 -7.04 7.14 19.75
CA ALA A 3 -6.16 8.01 18.99
C ALA A 3 -6.36 7.83 17.48
N PRO A 4 -6.11 8.87 16.66
CA PRO A 4 -6.08 8.76 15.20
C PRO A 4 -5.14 7.64 14.73
N GLN A 5 -5.59 6.91 13.72
CA GLN A 5 -4.85 5.78 13.15
C GLN A 5 -4.22 6.19 11.83
N ILE A 6 -2.97 5.76 11.61
CA ILE A 6 -2.23 5.97 10.37
C ILE A 6 -2.10 4.62 9.66
N ALA A 7 -2.55 4.55 8.41
CA ALA A 7 -2.47 3.36 7.56
C ALA A 7 -1.79 3.67 6.23
N PHE A 8 -1.36 2.63 5.51
CA PHE A 8 -0.77 2.70 4.16
C PHE A 8 0.38 3.70 4.04
N ASN A 9 1.34 3.65 4.97
CA ASN A 9 2.49 4.56 5.03
C ASN A 9 2.12 6.06 5.09
N GLY A 10 0.99 6.40 5.71
CA GLY A 10 0.48 7.78 5.76
C GLY A 10 -0.50 8.11 4.64
N GLY A 11 -0.86 7.12 3.82
CA GLY A 11 -1.86 7.25 2.77
C GLY A 11 -3.27 7.48 3.33
N LEU A 12 -3.56 6.97 4.53
CA LEU A 12 -4.83 7.17 5.21
C LEU A 12 -4.58 7.55 6.67
N ILE A 13 -5.20 8.64 7.13
CA ILE A 13 -5.29 8.97 8.55
C ILE A 13 -6.75 9.19 8.88
N PHE A 14 -7.23 8.53 9.92
CA PHE A 14 -8.62 8.66 10.34
C PHE A 14 -8.78 8.55 11.86
N ASP A 15 -9.82 9.19 12.37
CA ASP A 15 -10.28 9.00 13.74
C ASP A 15 -11.18 7.74 13.80
N PRO A 16 -10.80 6.71 14.58
CA PRO A 16 -11.57 5.48 14.65
C PRO A 16 -12.94 5.63 15.34
N GLN A 17 -13.15 6.68 16.14
CA GLN A 17 -14.44 6.92 16.82
C GLN A 17 -15.44 7.60 15.90
N THR A 18 -15.02 8.70 15.27
CA THR A 18 -15.89 9.50 14.40
C THR A 18 -15.91 8.99 12.97
N ARG A 19 -14.98 8.09 12.61
CA ARG A 19 -14.67 7.67 11.23
C ARG A 19 -14.29 8.83 10.31
N LYS A 20 -13.94 9.99 10.87
CA LYS A 20 -13.52 11.16 10.11
C LYS A 20 -12.14 10.91 9.51
N THR A 21 -12.06 10.99 8.19
CA THR A 21 -10.77 10.95 7.46
C THR A 21 -10.08 12.30 7.53
N LEU A 22 -8.83 12.31 7.99
CA LEU A 22 -7.96 13.47 8.07
C LEU A 22 -7.00 13.55 6.87
N VAL A 23 -6.51 12.40 6.40
CA VAL A 23 -5.65 12.28 5.21
C VAL A 23 -6.18 11.17 4.32
N HIS A 24 -6.28 11.43 3.01
CA HIS A 24 -6.74 10.47 2.00
C HIS A 24 -5.89 10.59 0.73
N HIS A 25 -4.81 9.84 0.68
CA HIS A 25 -3.85 9.77 -0.42
C HIS A 25 -3.82 8.37 -1.02
N ALA A 26 -4.91 8.01 -1.70
CA ALA A 26 -4.95 6.85 -2.57
C ALA A 26 -4.00 7.03 -3.78
N LEU A 27 -3.66 5.91 -4.40
CA LEU A 27 -3.02 5.86 -5.71
C LEU A 27 -3.93 6.46 -6.77
N ASP A 28 -3.34 7.09 -7.78
CA ASP A 28 -4.08 7.51 -8.95
C ASP A 28 -4.66 6.27 -9.67
N PRO A 29 -5.98 6.24 -10.01
CA PRO A 29 -6.61 5.10 -10.67
C PRO A 29 -5.98 4.71 -12.01
N LYS A 30 -5.54 5.68 -12.81
CA LYS A 30 -4.91 5.40 -14.11
C LYS A 30 -3.50 4.84 -13.91
N LEU A 31 -2.75 5.41 -12.96
CA LEU A 31 -1.41 4.96 -12.61
C LEU A 31 -1.41 3.54 -12.06
N SER A 32 -2.29 3.26 -11.09
CA SER A 32 -2.43 1.90 -10.51
C SER A 32 -2.89 0.89 -11.55
N SER A 33 -3.88 1.23 -12.38
CA SER A 33 -4.31 0.38 -13.51
C SER A 33 -3.16 0.07 -14.49
N ASN A 34 -2.32 1.07 -14.81
CA ASN A 34 -1.16 0.89 -15.68
C ASN A 34 -0.11 -0.05 -15.04
N ILE A 35 0.25 0.18 -13.77
CA ILE A 35 1.19 -0.68 -13.04
C ILE A 35 0.68 -2.12 -13.00
N LEU A 36 -0.60 -2.33 -12.68
CA LEU A 36 -1.21 -3.66 -12.63
C LEU A 36 -1.25 -4.35 -13.99
N THR A 37 -1.46 -3.60 -15.08
CA THR A 37 -1.38 -4.12 -16.45
C THR A 37 0.04 -4.63 -16.76
N ILE A 38 1.06 -3.85 -16.41
CA ILE A 38 2.47 -4.24 -16.59
C ILE A 38 2.81 -5.48 -15.78
N LEU A 39 2.37 -5.56 -14.52
CA LEU A 39 2.60 -6.71 -13.65
C LEU A 39 1.96 -7.97 -14.24
N ALA A 40 0.70 -7.90 -14.66
CA ALA A 40 0.01 -9.04 -15.26
C ALA A 40 0.70 -9.53 -16.55
N GLN A 41 1.23 -8.62 -17.37
CA GLN A 41 1.87 -8.98 -18.64
C GLN A 41 3.30 -9.49 -18.50
N LYS A 42 4.10 -8.88 -17.62
CA LYS A 42 5.55 -9.13 -17.53
C LYS A 42 5.95 -9.98 -16.34
N PHE A 43 5.12 -10.02 -15.30
CA PHE A 43 5.40 -10.69 -14.03
C PHE A 43 4.21 -11.54 -13.56
N PRO A 44 3.63 -12.42 -14.40
CA PRO A 44 2.45 -13.21 -14.04
C PRO A 44 2.65 -14.13 -12.83
N GLN A 45 3.90 -14.47 -12.51
CA GLN A 45 4.30 -15.28 -11.36
C GLN A 45 4.22 -14.55 -10.02
N VAL A 46 4.16 -13.22 -10.02
CA VAL A 46 4.13 -12.41 -8.80
C VAL A 46 2.72 -12.41 -8.24
N SER A 47 2.58 -12.69 -6.94
CA SER A 47 1.28 -12.55 -6.26
C SER A 47 1.03 -11.07 -6.01
N VAL A 48 -0.15 -10.59 -6.43
CA VAL A 48 -0.53 -9.18 -6.32
C VAL A 48 -1.76 -9.02 -5.44
N SER A 49 -1.63 -8.16 -4.44
CA SER A 49 -2.70 -7.75 -3.53
C SER A 49 -2.99 -6.26 -3.68
N CYS A 50 -4.27 -5.91 -3.77
CA CYS A 50 -4.72 -4.51 -3.79
C CYS A 50 -5.50 -4.22 -2.51
N TYR A 51 -5.23 -3.10 -1.85
CA TYR A 51 -5.96 -2.68 -0.65
C TYR A 51 -6.64 -1.35 -0.90
N ASP A 52 -7.93 -1.28 -0.58
CA ASP A 52 -8.60 0.00 -0.33
C ASP A 52 -8.59 0.32 1.17
N GLN A 53 -9.45 1.24 1.62
CA GLN A 53 -9.53 1.62 3.03
C GLN A 53 -9.96 0.47 3.97
N ALA A 54 -10.76 -0.48 3.47
CA ALA A 54 -11.42 -1.51 4.29
C ALA A 54 -11.02 -2.93 3.89
N ASP A 55 -10.77 -3.16 2.61
CA ASP A 55 -10.78 -4.48 2.01
C ASP A 55 -9.49 -4.79 1.25
N TRP A 56 -9.21 -6.08 1.17
CA TRP A 56 -8.10 -6.67 0.46
C TRP A 56 -8.63 -7.43 -0.76
N TYR A 57 -8.16 -7.10 -1.95
CA TYR A 57 -8.60 -7.66 -3.22
C TYR A 57 -7.48 -8.40 -3.94
N VAL A 58 -7.84 -9.51 -4.57
CA VAL A 58 -6.94 -10.32 -5.41
C VAL A 58 -7.68 -10.82 -6.64
N GLU A 59 -6.93 -11.05 -7.72
CA GLU A 59 -7.43 -11.73 -8.93
C GLU A 59 -7.60 -13.25 -8.69
N ARG A 60 -6.70 -13.84 -7.91
CA ARG A 60 -6.67 -15.26 -7.59
C ARG A 60 -5.99 -15.50 -6.25
N VAL A 61 -6.26 -16.65 -5.65
CA VAL A 61 -5.55 -17.12 -4.45
C VAL A 61 -4.45 -18.09 -4.89
N ASP A 62 -3.22 -17.60 -4.94
CA ASP A 62 -2.01 -18.40 -5.21
C ASP A 62 -1.13 -18.55 -3.95
N GLY A 63 0.07 -19.12 -4.10
CA GLY A 63 0.95 -19.45 -2.97
C GLY A 63 1.29 -18.26 -2.07
N GLY A 64 1.64 -17.11 -2.67
CA GLY A 64 1.94 -15.89 -1.92
C GLY A 64 0.70 -15.37 -1.19
N ILE A 65 -0.47 -15.38 -1.83
CA ILE A 65 -1.73 -14.98 -1.17
C ILE A 65 -2.09 -15.92 -0.01
N LEU A 66 -1.94 -17.24 -0.17
CA LEU A 66 -2.16 -18.20 0.92
C LEU A 66 -1.22 -17.95 2.11
N HIS A 67 0.04 -17.64 1.84
CA HIS A 67 1.00 -17.28 2.88
C HIS A 67 0.55 -16.02 3.63
N GLU A 68 0.14 -14.99 2.90
CA GLU A 68 -0.34 -13.74 3.48
C GLU A 68 -1.63 -13.92 4.30
N GLN A 69 -2.55 -14.77 3.85
CA GLN A 69 -3.74 -15.13 4.62
C GLN A 69 -3.38 -15.79 5.95
N ALA A 70 -2.37 -16.66 5.97
CA ALA A 70 -1.91 -17.32 7.19
C ALA A 70 -1.26 -16.32 8.15
N LEU A 71 -0.48 -15.37 7.62
CA LEU A 71 0.21 -14.33 8.40
C LEU A 71 -0.77 -13.34 9.04
N THR A 72 -1.67 -12.78 8.24
CA THR A 72 -2.59 -11.71 8.66
C THR A 72 -3.86 -12.23 9.31
N ARG A 73 -4.19 -13.51 9.10
CA ARG A 73 -5.49 -14.13 9.43
C ARG A 73 -6.68 -13.45 8.75
N GLN A 74 -6.43 -12.72 7.66
CA GLN A 74 -7.45 -12.08 6.84
C GLN A 74 -7.73 -12.92 5.59
N LYS A 75 -8.89 -12.71 4.98
CA LYS A 75 -9.26 -13.34 3.71
C LYS A 75 -9.45 -12.26 2.65
N PRO A 76 -8.86 -12.39 1.46
CA PRO A 76 -9.09 -11.45 0.38
C PRO A 76 -10.48 -11.65 -0.22
N ILE A 77 -10.98 -10.59 -0.83
CA ILE A 77 -12.08 -10.62 -1.79
C ILE A 77 -11.48 -10.98 -3.14
N VAL A 78 -11.89 -12.12 -3.68
CA VAL A 78 -11.53 -12.53 -5.04
C VAL A 78 -12.46 -11.83 -6.02
N ILE A 79 -11.91 -10.99 -6.89
CA ILE A 79 -12.69 -10.22 -7.86
C ILE A 79 -12.87 -10.99 -9.19
N GLN A 80 -13.96 -10.72 -9.91
CA GLN A 80 -14.29 -11.39 -11.18
C GLN A 80 -13.77 -10.65 -12.43
N GLN A 81 -12.82 -9.74 -12.25
CA GLN A 81 -12.19 -8.95 -13.31
C GLN A 81 -10.70 -8.81 -13.02
N THR A 82 -9.93 -8.26 -13.97
CA THR A 82 -8.51 -7.99 -13.71
C THR A 82 -8.36 -6.88 -12.66
N LEU A 83 -7.31 -6.95 -11.84
CA LEU A 83 -6.91 -5.90 -10.92
C LEU A 83 -6.69 -4.58 -11.68
N ALA A 84 -6.17 -4.64 -12.91
CA ALA A 84 -6.02 -3.48 -13.77
C ALA A 84 -7.36 -2.79 -14.09
N GLN A 85 -8.40 -3.54 -14.44
CA GLN A 85 -9.76 -3.00 -14.65
C GLN A 85 -10.36 -2.49 -13.33
N PHE A 86 -10.18 -3.25 -12.25
CA PHE A 86 -10.67 -2.86 -10.93
C PHE A 86 -10.10 -1.52 -10.46
N ALA A 87 -8.79 -1.33 -10.62
CA ALA A 87 -8.10 -0.10 -10.23
C ALA A 87 -8.56 1.16 -11.00
N GLN A 88 -9.20 1.03 -12.17
CA GLN A 88 -9.71 2.19 -12.91
C GLN A 88 -10.89 2.86 -12.20
N THR A 89 -11.64 2.09 -11.41
CA THR A 89 -12.89 2.54 -10.78
C THR A 89 -12.84 2.47 -9.25
N HIS A 90 -11.78 1.90 -8.67
CA HIS A 90 -11.64 1.73 -7.22
C HIS A 90 -10.45 2.51 -6.68
N SER A 91 -10.64 3.14 -5.52
CA SER A 91 -9.60 3.93 -4.86
C SER A 91 -8.71 3.02 -4.02
N LEU A 92 -7.57 2.64 -4.59
CA LEU A 92 -6.59 1.77 -3.94
C LEU A 92 -5.55 2.61 -3.19
N PHE A 93 -5.21 2.21 -1.97
CA PHE A 93 -4.17 2.86 -1.17
C PHE A 93 -2.82 2.16 -1.28
N LYS A 94 -2.83 0.84 -1.47
CA LYS A 94 -1.62 0.02 -1.50
C LYS A 94 -1.75 -1.10 -2.52
N LEU A 95 -0.71 -1.29 -3.30
CA LEU A 95 -0.44 -2.56 -4.00
C LEU A 95 0.68 -3.27 -3.25
N MET A 96 0.50 -4.55 -2.93
CA MET A 96 1.52 -5.37 -2.28
C MET A 96 1.85 -6.53 -3.19
N LEU A 97 3.14 -6.64 -3.51
CA LEU A 97 3.70 -7.67 -4.36
C LEU A 97 4.46 -8.66 -3.49
N ILE A 98 4.18 -9.94 -3.66
CA ILE A 98 4.88 -11.03 -2.97
C ILE A 98 5.71 -11.78 -4.01
N VAL A 99 7.00 -11.89 -3.74
CA VAL A 99 8.02 -12.33 -4.69
C VAL A 99 8.90 -13.38 -4.03
N ASP A 100 8.93 -14.57 -4.61
CA ASP A 100 9.61 -15.72 -4.03
C ASP A 100 11.12 -15.72 -4.28
N ASP A 101 11.59 -15.08 -5.36
CA ASP A 101 12.99 -15.11 -5.77
C ASP A 101 13.62 -13.72 -6.00
N THR A 102 14.93 -13.63 -5.74
CA THR A 102 15.69 -12.38 -5.82
C THR A 102 15.81 -11.84 -7.25
N GLN A 103 15.85 -12.71 -8.26
CA GLN A 103 15.99 -12.29 -9.65
C GLN A 103 14.72 -11.57 -10.13
N THR A 104 13.55 -12.12 -9.82
CA THR A 104 12.26 -11.48 -10.05
C THR A 104 12.15 -10.17 -9.28
N MET A 105 12.57 -10.13 -8.01
CA MET A 105 12.57 -8.90 -7.20
C MET A 105 13.41 -7.79 -7.84
N GLN A 106 14.61 -8.10 -8.34
CA GLN A 106 15.46 -7.13 -9.02
C GLN A 106 14.84 -6.65 -10.34
N ALA A 107 14.28 -7.57 -11.14
CA ALA A 107 13.61 -7.23 -12.38
C ALA A 107 12.36 -6.35 -12.17
N LEU A 108 11.58 -6.64 -11.11
CA LEU A 108 10.44 -5.82 -10.69
C LEU A 108 10.87 -4.40 -10.33
N LYS A 109 11.90 -4.26 -9.49
CA LYS A 109 12.44 -2.95 -9.11
C LYS A 109 12.87 -2.15 -10.34
N CYS A 110 13.65 -2.77 -11.23
CA CYS A 110 14.08 -2.14 -12.48
C CYS A 110 12.89 -1.74 -13.36
N GLN A 111 11.84 -2.55 -13.44
CA GLN A 111 10.63 -2.18 -14.16
C GLN A 111 9.91 -1.00 -13.46
N LEU A 112 9.86 -0.98 -12.13
CA LEU A 112 9.16 0.04 -11.36
C LEU A 112 9.92 1.37 -11.28
N ASP A 113 11.23 1.39 -11.56
CA ASP A 113 12.04 2.61 -11.61
C ASP A 113 11.48 3.66 -12.58
N GLN A 114 10.76 3.24 -13.62
CA GLN A 114 10.07 4.18 -14.54
C GLN A 114 8.97 5.02 -13.87
N PHE A 115 8.52 4.61 -12.69
CA PHE A 115 7.53 5.31 -11.87
C PHE A 115 8.16 6.09 -10.71
N THR A 116 9.50 6.21 -10.69
CA THR A 116 10.20 7.03 -9.70
C THR A 116 9.68 8.46 -9.76
N GLY A 117 9.34 9.02 -8.61
CA GLY A 117 8.78 10.37 -8.50
C GLY A 117 7.28 10.47 -8.78
N VAL A 118 6.58 9.37 -9.03
CA VAL A 118 5.11 9.33 -9.09
C VAL A 118 4.46 8.34 -8.12
N ILE A 119 5.21 7.36 -7.63
CA ILE A 119 4.81 6.43 -6.55
C ILE A 119 5.87 6.39 -5.45
N ASN A 120 5.46 5.93 -4.27
CA ASN A 120 6.39 5.37 -3.28
C ASN A 120 6.45 3.86 -3.50
N CYS A 121 7.66 3.33 -3.67
CA CYS A 121 7.92 1.90 -3.78
C CYS A 121 8.94 1.48 -2.73
N GLN A 122 8.55 0.60 -1.82
CA GLN A 122 9.37 0.21 -0.67
C GLN A 122 9.42 -1.32 -0.55
N GLN A 123 10.62 -1.85 -0.31
CA GLN A 123 10.78 -3.27 -0.03
C GLN A 123 10.61 -3.51 1.47
N ALA A 124 9.76 -4.47 1.84
CA ALA A 124 9.60 -4.94 3.21
C ALA A 124 10.18 -6.36 3.32
N GLY A 125 11.25 -6.51 4.10
CA GLY A 125 11.99 -7.77 4.17
C GLY A 125 12.51 -8.23 2.80
N ASN A 126 12.59 -9.54 2.59
CA ASN A 126 13.17 -10.10 1.36
C ASN A 126 12.14 -10.36 0.25
N HIS A 127 10.87 -10.52 0.61
CA HIS A 127 9.84 -11.07 -0.27
C HIS A 127 8.76 -10.07 -0.67
N TYR A 128 8.68 -8.92 0.00
CA TYR A 128 7.57 -7.98 -0.22
C TYR A 128 8.05 -6.69 -0.87
N LEU A 129 7.26 -6.21 -1.82
CA LEU A 129 7.38 -4.87 -2.38
C LEU A 129 6.03 -4.18 -2.27
N GLU A 130 6.00 -3.04 -1.59
CA GLU A 130 4.79 -2.23 -1.40
C GLU A 130 4.85 -0.99 -2.29
N ILE A 131 3.71 -0.69 -2.93
CA ILE A 131 3.52 0.49 -3.75
C ILE A 131 2.37 1.31 -3.14
N THR A 132 2.65 2.55 -2.79
CA THR A 132 1.67 3.51 -2.27
C THR A 132 1.77 4.85 -3.03
N SER A 133 0.82 5.75 -2.78
CA SER A 133 0.87 7.11 -3.34
C SER A 133 2.16 7.80 -2.95
N LEU A 134 2.76 8.59 -3.84
CA LEU A 134 3.92 9.43 -3.49
C LEU A 134 3.63 10.37 -2.31
N ARG A 135 2.36 10.80 -2.19
CA ARG A 135 1.87 11.65 -1.08
C ARG A 135 1.66 10.89 0.22
N ALA A 136 1.66 9.55 0.19
CA ALA A 136 1.59 8.73 1.39
C ALA A 136 2.97 8.71 2.06
N GLN A 137 3.23 9.73 2.89
CA GLN A 137 4.43 9.82 3.71
C GLN A 137 4.01 9.96 5.18
N LYS A 138 4.41 9.01 6.03
CA LYS A 138 4.04 8.97 7.45
C LYS A 138 4.39 10.28 8.17
N ALA A 139 5.58 10.82 7.92
CA ALA A 139 6.02 12.08 8.51
C ALA A 139 5.06 13.25 8.21
N GLN A 140 4.60 13.36 6.95
CA GLN A 140 3.63 14.40 6.57
C GLN A 140 2.26 14.17 7.24
N GLY A 141 1.88 12.91 7.39
CA GLY A 141 0.69 12.51 8.11
C GLY A 141 0.72 12.88 9.59
N ILE A 142 1.85 12.61 10.26
CA ILE A 142 2.09 12.99 11.66
C ILE A 142 2.11 14.51 11.82
N MET A 143 2.75 15.24 10.90
CA MET A 143 2.73 16.71 10.90
C MET A 143 1.31 17.27 10.81
N THR A 144 0.49 16.74 9.90
CA THR A 144 -0.92 17.13 9.77
C THR A 144 -1.69 16.89 11.07
N LEU A 145 -1.40 15.78 11.76
CA LEU A 145 -2.04 15.46 13.04
C LEU A 145 -1.60 16.42 14.16
N LEU A 146 -0.30 16.70 14.26
CA LEU A 146 0.27 17.62 15.24
C LEU A 146 -0.31 19.04 15.08
N GLU A 147 -0.34 19.55 13.85
CA GLU A 147 -0.95 20.85 13.52
C GLU A 147 -2.42 20.91 13.93
N SER A 148 -3.19 19.86 13.65
CA SER A 148 -4.62 19.81 14.02
C SER A 148 -4.87 19.69 15.53
N SER A 149 -3.84 19.34 16.30
CA SER A 149 -3.90 19.15 17.76
C SER A 149 -3.19 20.26 18.55
N GLU A 150 -2.72 21.31 17.87
CA GLU A 150 -1.90 22.40 18.45
C GLU A 150 -0.61 21.90 19.15
N LEU A 151 -0.09 20.75 18.74
CA LEU A 151 1.14 20.15 19.27
C LEU A 151 2.31 20.37 18.33
N THR A 152 3.52 20.46 18.88
CA THR A 152 4.75 20.60 18.11
C THR A 152 5.51 19.28 18.03
N LEU A 153 6.42 19.17 17.06
CA LEU A 153 7.34 18.03 16.91
C LEU A 153 8.19 17.80 18.17
N ALA A 154 8.50 18.86 18.93
CA ALA A 154 9.25 18.77 20.18
C ALA A 154 8.46 18.09 21.31
N GLU A 155 7.13 18.01 21.18
CA GLU A 155 6.22 17.36 22.13
C GLU A 155 5.83 15.96 21.67
N ALA A 156 6.36 15.50 20.53
CA ALA A 156 6.09 14.20 19.94
C ALA A 156 7.27 13.24 20.11
N ALA A 157 6.96 11.97 20.35
CA ALA A 157 7.91 10.86 20.27
C ALA A 157 7.39 9.81 19.28
N ALA A 158 8.24 9.37 18.36
CA ALA A 158 7.94 8.31 17.41
C ALA A 158 8.74 7.04 17.77
N PHE A 159 8.09 5.88 17.67
CA PHE A 159 8.72 4.58 17.84
C PHE A 159 8.45 3.75 16.59
N GLY A 160 9.50 3.13 16.05
CA GLY A 160 9.42 2.31 14.86
C GLY A 160 10.67 1.47 14.62
N ASP A 161 10.50 0.37 13.91
CA ASP A 161 11.53 -0.62 13.59
C ASP A 161 11.69 -0.82 12.06
N GLY A 162 10.84 -0.16 11.26
CA GLY A 162 10.86 -0.21 9.80
C GLY A 162 11.63 0.94 9.15
N HIS A 163 12.05 0.73 7.90
CA HIS A 163 12.66 1.78 7.05
C HIS A 163 11.70 2.93 6.70
N ASN A 164 10.43 2.76 7.03
CA ASN A 164 9.30 3.65 6.76
C ASN A 164 8.76 4.33 8.03
N ASP A 165 9.45 4.21 9.17
CA ASP A 165 9.11 4.86 10.43
C ASP A 165 9.92 6.15 10.69
#